data_AF-A0A6G9FAX5-F1
#
_entry.id   AF-A0A6G9FAX5-F1
#
_cell.length_a   1.000
_cell.length_b   1.000
_cell.length_c   1.000
_cell.angle_alpha   90.00
_cell.angle_beta   90.00
_cell.angle_gamma   90.00
#
_symmetry.space_group_name_H-M   'P 1'
#
loop_
_entity.id
_entity.type
_entity.pdbx_description
1 polymer ?
#
loop_
_entity_poly.entity_id
_entity_poly.type
_entity_poly.pdbx_seq_one_letter_code
_entity_poly.pdbx_strand_id
1 'polypeptide(L)'
;MTPAQAARITARLHQAFAATYWQSTTHGRIIGLTEYEAMRPHTFFGHVLAALIEPCTGLDLPDQVLDREPVRQLIHSTARLWGWVNDVYSFPMERHGLGAPPQTLPLTLAHEHGMALPEAFAAACRLCDTEAATAHRLVTELTASPIPQLSHYAGAISHAIGGTRAVYRTSDRWRTNLTPTTLRTR
;
A
#
# COMPACT_ATOMS: atom_id res chain seq x y z
N MET A 1 -23.77 5.08 -1.52
CA MET A 1 -22.71 5.58 -2.42
C MET A 1 -23.33 6.57 -3.38
N THR A 2 -22.80 7.78 -3.46
CA THR A 2 -23.27 8.85 -4.36
C THR A 2 -22.68 8.68 -5.78
N PRO A 3 -23.24 9.31 -6.82
CA PRO A 3 -22.65 9.30 -8.16
C PRO A 3 -21.21 9.84 -8.20
N ALA A 4 -20.90 10.87 -7.40
CA ALA A 4 -19.54 11.41 -7.30
C ALA A 4 -18.56 10.40 -6.70
N GLN A 5 -18.95 9.70 -5.62
CA GLN A 5 -18.15 8.62 -5.03
C GLN A 5 -17.91 7.48 -6.02
N ALA A 6 -18.96 7.06 -6.75
CA ALA A 6 -18.85 6.03 -7.76
C ALA A 6 -17.84 6.44 -8.85
N ALA A 7 -17.93 7.68 -9.36
CA ALA A 7 -16.98 8.20 -10.34
C ALA A 7 -15.54 8.23 -9.82
N ARG A 8 -15.32 8.67 -8.57
CA ARG A 8 -13.99 8.65 -7.92
C ARG A 8 -13.44 7.22 -7.84
N ILE A 9 -14.23 6.26 -7.38
CA ILE A 9 -13.82 4.85 -7.27
C ILE A 9 -13.49 4.27 -8.64
N THR A 10 -14.35 4.50 -9.65
CA THR A 10 -14.09 4.07 -11.04
C THR A 10 -12.78 4.65 -11.59
N ALA A 11 -12.52 5.94 -11.35
CA ALA A 11 -11.26 6.56 -11.75
C ALA A 11 -10.04 5.89 -11.08
N ARG A 12 -10.13 5.57 -9.78
CA ARG A 12 -9.05 4.84 -9.07
C ARG A 12 -8.87 3.41 -9.58
N LEU A 13 -9.96 2.73 -9.95
CA LEU A 13 -9.89 1.39 -10.55
C LEU A 13 -9.23 1.42 -11.94
N HIS A 14 -9.53 2.41 -12.78
CA HIS A 14 -8.83 2.58 -14.06
C HIS A 14 -7.33 2.77 -13.86
N GLN A 15 -6.92 3.58 -12.88
CA GLN A 15 -5.51 3.76 -12.52
C GLN A 15 -4.87 2.46 -12.01
N ALA A 16 -5.58 1.69 -11.17
CA ALA A 16 -5.11 0.40 -10.69
C ALA A 16 -4.89 -0.59 -11.84
N PHE A 17 -5.85 -0.72 -12.76
CA PHE A 17 -5.72 -1.62 -13.90
C PHE A 17 -4.61 -1.20 -14.88
N ALA A 18 -4.45 0.10 -15.13
CA ALA A 18 -3.32 0.59 -15.91
C ALA A 18 -1.97 0.25 -15.25
N ALA A 19 -1.87 0.39 -13.92
CA ALA A 19 -0.67 0.01 -13.18
C ALA A 19 -0.44 -1.51 -13.14
N THR A 20 -1.50 -2.33 -13.07
CA THR A 20 -1.37 -3.79 -13.20
C THR A 20 -0.87 -4.20 -14.59
N TYR A 21 -1.32 -3.51 -15.64
CA TYR A 21 -0.78 -3.72 -16.99
C TYR A 21 0.70 -3.30 -17.06
N TRP A 22 1.08 -2.17 -16.48
CA TRP A 22 2.49 -1.77 -16.36
C TRP A 22 3.34 -2.82 -15.61
N GLN A 23 2.83 -3.35 -14.50
CA GLN A 23 3.50 -4.42 -13.77
C GLN A 23 3.68 -5.68 -14.62
N SER A 24 2.72 -6.02 -15.49
CA SER A 24 2.85 -7.19 -16.36
C SER A 24 3.88 -6.98 -17.48
N THR A 25 4.01 -5.76 -18.03
CA THR A 25 5.03 -5.47 -19.06
C THR A 25 6.45 -5.43 -18.50
N THR A 26 6.59 -5.26 -17.19
CA THR A 26 7.87 -5.24 -16.46
C THR A 26 8.16 -6.55 -15.73
N HIS A 27 7.31 -7.58 -15.92
CA HIS A 27 7.46 -8.88 -15.29
C HIS A 27 8.81 -9.53 -15.62
N GLY A 28 9.42 -10.20 -14.64
CA GLY A 28 10.74 -10.81 -14.80
C GLY A 28 11.92 -9.83 -14.72
N ARG A 29 11.65 -8.52 -14.57
CA ARG A 29 12.68 -7.49 -14.41
C ARG A 29 12.49 -6.74 -13.10
N ILE A 30 13.60 -6.42 -12.44
CA ILE A 30 13.57 -5.47 -11.32
C ILE A 30 13.58 -4.07 -11.93
N ILE A 31 12.60 -3.25 -11.53
CA ILE A 31 12.49 -1.85 -11.95
C ILE A 31 13.13 -0.94 -10.90
N GLY A 32 13.50 0.28 -11.30
CA GLY A 32 14.10 1.26 -10.40
C GLY A 32 13.13 1.78 -9.34
N LEU A 33 13.66 2.40 -8.28
CA LEU A 33 12.86 2.83 -7.13
C LEU A 33 11.76 3.83 -7.52
N THR A 34 12.08 4.85 -8.32
CA THR A 34 11.10 5.84 -8.78
C THR A 34 9.95 5.20 -9.57
N GLU A 35 10.27 4.23 -10.44
CA GLU A 35 9.28 3.51 -11.24
C GLU A 35 8.36 2.69 -10.34
N TYR A 36 8.96 1.94 -9.41
CA TYR A 36 8.26 1.12 -8.43
C TYR A 36 7.35 1.96 -7.53
N GLU A 37 7.80 3.10 -7.01
CA GLU A 37 7.00 3.95 -6.13
C GLU A 37 5.81 4.59 -6.84
N ALA A 38 5.93 4.89 -8.13
CA ALA A 38 4.82 5.38 -8.94
C ALA A 38 3.78 4.29 -9.20
N MET A 39 4.22 3.05 -9.40
CA MET A 39 3.36 1.93 -9.77
C MET A 39 2.71 1.23 -8.56
N ARG A 40 3.47 1.01 -7.48
CA ARG A 40 3.08 0.11 -6.38
C ARG A 40 1.79 0.52 -5.66
N PRO A 41 1.56 1.80 -5.30
CA PRO A 41 0.33 2.20 -4.61
C PRO A 41 -0.95 1.86 -5.39
N HIS A 42 -0.86 1.81 -6.73
CA HIS A 42 -1.95 1.45 -7.62
C HIS A 42 -2.10 -0.06 -7.78
N THR A 43 -1.00 -0.81 -7.96
CA THR A 43 -1.06 -2.28 -8.05
C THR A 43 -1.47 -2.95 -6.74
N PHE A 44 -1.21 -2.31 -5.60
CA PHE A 44 -1.74 -2.73 -4.30
C PHE A 44 -3.23 -2.36 -4.11
N PHE A 45 -3.80 -1.54 -4.99
CA PHE A 45 -5.14 -0.95 -4.85
C PHE A 45 -5.26 0.03 -3.65
N GLY A 46 -4.15 0.56 -3.13
CA GLY A 46 -4.16 1.45 -1.96
C GLY A 46 -5.03 2.70 -2.15
N HIS A 47 -4.96 3.33 -3.33
CA HIS A 47 -5.82 4.47 -3.67
C HIS A 47 -7.31 4.10 -3.81
N VAL A 48 -7.61 2.88 -4.24
CA VAL A 48 -9.00 2.38 -4.31
C VAL A 48 -9.54 2.16 -2.90
N LEU A 49 -8.76 1.51 -2.03
CA LEU A 49 -9.12 1.30 -0.62
C LEU A 49 -9.37 2.63 0.10
N ALA A 50 -8.52 3.64 -0.11
CA ALA A 50 -8.70 4.96 0.47
C ALA A 50 -9.99 5.66 -0.02
N ALA A 51 -10.37 5.49 -1.30
CA ALA A 51 -11.60 6.03 -1.86
C ALA A 51 -12.86 5.30 -1.35
N LEU A 52 -12.75 4.01 -1.00
CA LEU A 52 -13.86 3.22 -0.43
C LEU A 52 -14.21 3.62 1.01
N ILE A 53 -13.32 4.30 1.73
CA ILE A 53 -13.58 4.71 3.12
C ILE A 53 -14.79 5.63 3.23
N GLU A 54 -14.97 6.58 2.31
CA GLU A 54 -16.12 7.49 2.32
C GLU A 54 -17.46 6.73 2.32
N PRO A 55 -17.79 5.91 1.31
CA PRO A 55 -19.07 5.18 1.30
C PRO A 55 -19.16 4.12 2.40
N CYS A 56 -18.06 3.51 2.83
CA CYS A 56 -18.07 2.53 3.93
C CYS A 56 -18.37 3.15 5.30
N THR A 57 -18.13 4.45 5.46
CA THR A 57 -18.36 5.19 6.72
C THR A 57 -19.61 6.07 6.68
N GLY A 58 -20.36 6.03 5.58
CA GLY A 58 -21.53 6.88 5.36
C GLY A 58 -21.18 8.36 5.21
N LEU A 59 -19.93 8.69 4.90
CA LEU A 59 -19.49 10.04 4.60
C LEU A 59 -19.83 10.41 3.15
N ASP A 60 -19.97 11.70 2.89
CA ASP A 60 -20.03 12.29 1.55
C ASP A 60 -19.16 13.56 1.57
N LEU A 61 -17.88 13.42 1.21
CA LEU A 61 -16.94 14.53 1.23
C LEU A 61 -17.00 15.29 -0.11
N PRO A 62 -17.13 16.63 -0.07
CA PRO A 62 -16.94 17.45 -1.25
C PRO A 62 -15.52 17.30 -1.82
N ASP A 63 -15.38 17.38 -3.14
CA ASP A 63 -14.06 17.27 -3.79
C ASP A 63 -13.07 18.32 -3.27
N GLN A 64 -13.53 19.54 -2.98
CA GLN A 64 -12.69 20.60 -2.42
C GLN A 64 -12.08 20.22 -1.05
N VAL A 65 -12.73 19.34 -0.30
CA VAL A 65 -12.24 18.83 0.99
C VAL A 65 -11.19 17.74 0.76
N LEU A 66 -11.45 16.83 -0.18
CA LEU A 66 -10.51 15.78 -0.57
C LEU A 66 -9.24 16.31 -1.25
N ASP A 67 -9.37 17.42 -1.97
CA ASP A 67 -8.28 18.08 -2.68
C ASP A 67 -7.34 18.88 -1.78
N ARG A 68 -7.69 19.04 -0.49
CA ARG A 68 -6.82 19.70 0.48
C ARG A 68 -5.53 18.92 0.64
N GLU A 69 -4.41 19.66 0.67
CA GLU A 69 -3.08 19.07 0.70
C GLU A 69 -2.88 18.04 1.84
N PRO A 70 -3.27 18.31 3.11
CA PRO A 70 -3.09 17.32 4.17
C PRO A 70 -3.89 16.02 3.95
N VAL A 71 -5.06 16.10 3.30
CA VAL A 71 -5.90 14.95 2.99
C VAL A 71 -5.28 14.12 1.87
N ARG A 72 -4.82 14.79 0.81
CA ARG A 72 -4.09 14.14 -0.29
C ARG A 72 -2.83 13.45 0.22
N GLN A 73 -2.04 14.12 1.06
CA GLN A 73 -0.85 13.54 1.67
C GLN A 73 -1.18 12.32 2.52
N LEU A 74 -2.26 12.37 3.31
CA LEU A 74 -2.69 11.23 4.11
C LEU A 74 -3.05 10.03 3.23
N ILE A 75 -3.81 10.26 2.16
CA ILE A 75 -4.19 9.21 1.19
C ILE A 75 -2.95 8.61 0.52
N HIS A 76 -2.01 9.45 0.05
CA HIS A 76 -0.79 8.97 -0.61
C HIS A 76 0.12 8.19 0.34
N SER A 77 0.36 8.71 1.54
CA SER A 77 1.19 8.05 2.55
C SER A 77 0.58 6.71 2.97
N THR A 78 -0.73 6.66 3.17
CA THR A 78 -1.45 5.43 3.53
C THR A 78 -1.39 4.38 2.41
N ALA A 79 -1.57 4.79 1.15
CA ALA A 79 -1.50 3.89 0.00
C ALA A 79 -0.08 3.30 -0.20
N ARG A 80 0.98 4.11 -0.01
CA ARG A 80 2.38 3.63 -0.01
C ARG A 80 2.61 2.66 1.13
N LEU A 81 2.24 3.06 2.35
CA LEU A 81 2.43 2.25 3.56
C LEU A 81 1.82 0.86 3.42
N TRP A 82 0.57 0.75 2.96
CA TRP A 82 -0.06 -0.56 2.80
C TRP A 82 0.66 -1.44 1.78
N GLY A 83 1.08 -0.87 0.64
CA GLY A 83 1.85 -1.60 -0.37
C GLY A 83 3.20 -2.07 0.15
N TRP A 84 3.93 -1.21 0.87
CA TRP A 84 5.27 -1.54 1.36
C TRP A 84 5.25 -2.52 2.53
N VAL A 85 4.31 -2.35 3.46
CA VAL A 85 4.12 -3.32 4.54
C VAL A 85 3.73 -4.67 3.94
N ASN A 86 2.88 -4.68 2.91
CA ASN A 86 2.56 -5.90 2.20
C ASN A 86 3.81 -6.59 1.66
N ASP A 87 4.68 -5.85 0.98
CA ASP A 87 5.90 -6.38 0.40
C ASP A 87 6.83 -7.02 1.43
N VAL A 88 6.96 -6.42 2.62
CA VAL A 88 7.77 -6.99 3.70
C VAL A 88 7.19 -8.32 4.19
N TYR A 89 5.87 -8.39 4.41
CA TYR A 89 5.21 -9.62 4.87
C TYR A 89 5.08 -10.68 3.78
N SER A 90 4.90 -10.27 2.53
CA SER A 90 4.67 -11.15 1.39
C SER A 90 5.94 -11.75 0.82
N PHE A 91 7.08 -11.08 1.05
CA PHE A 91 8.34 -11.42 0.42
C PHE A 91 8.71 -12.90 0.43
N PRO A 92 8.65 -13.62 1.58
CA PRO A 92 9.07 -15.02 1.60
C PRO A 92 8.21 -15.86 0.67
N MET A 93 6.89 -15.64 0.64
CA MET A 93 5.99 -16.40 -0.23
C MET A 93 6.18 -16.02 -1.70
N GLU A 94 6.29 -14.73 -2.01
CA GLU A 94 6.42 -14.25 -3.39
C GLU A 94 7.74 -14.68 -4.03
N ARG A 95 8.84 -14.66 -3.26
CA ARG A 95 10.16 -15.08 -3.77
C ARG A 95 10.22 -16.57 -4.12
N HIS A 96 9.50 -17.43 -3.41
CA HIS A 96 9.47 -18.86 -3.69
C HIS A 96 8.39 -19.24 -4.71
N GLY A 97 7.28 -18.50 -4.78
CA GLY A 97 6.11 -18.88 -5.55
C GLY A 97 6.02 -18.34 -6.98
N LEU A 98 6.68 -17.22 -7.31
CA LEU A 98 6.38 -16.49 -8.55
C LEU A 98 7.25 -16.84 -9.76
N GLY A 99 8.27 -17.70 -9.63
CA GLY A 99 9.14 -18.10 -10.75
C GLY A 99 9.95 -16.97 -11.40
N ALA A 100 9.78 -15.74 -10.92
CA ALA A 100 10.41 -14.51 -11.36
C ALA A 100 10.67 -13.61 -10.14
N PRO A 101 11.62 -12.66 -10.20
CA PRO A 101 11.85 -11.71 -9.11
C PRO A 101 10.57 -10.93 -8.80
N PRO A 102 10.08 -10.97 -7.55
CA PRO A 102 8.88 -10.22 -7.19
C PRO A 102 9.17 -8.72 -7.13
N GLN A 103 8.21 -7.92 -7.57
CA GLN A 103 8.31 -6.46 -7.51
C GLN A 103 7.97 -5.99 -6.09
N THR A 104 8.98 -6.04 -5.23
CA THR A 104 8.86 -5.71 -3.80
C THR A 104 9.88 -4.64 -3.40
N LEU A 105 9.51 -3.77 -2.45
CA LEU A 105 10.39 -2.70 -1.97
C LEU A 105 11.79 -3.20 -1.55
N PRO A 106 11.95 -4.29 -0.76
CA PRO A 106 13.28 -4.79 -0.41
C PRO A 106 14.14 -5.18 -1.63
N LEU A 107 13.56 -5.80 -2.67
CA LEU A 107 14.32 -6.16 -3.87
C LEU A 107 14.65 -4.95 -4.74
N THR A 108 13.70 -4.02 -4.86
CA THR A 108 13.94 -2.76 -5.57
C THR A 108 15.08 -1.97 -4.94
N LEU A 109 15.10 -1.85 -3.60
CA LEU A 109 16.19 -1.18 -2.87
C LEU A 109 17.53 -1.91 -3.01
N ALA A 110 17.52 -3.25 -2.92
CA ALA A 110 18.73 -4.05 -3.12
C ALA A 110 19.32 -3.83 -4.52
N HIS A 111 18.46 -3.77 -5.54
CA HIS A 111 18.86 -3.57 -6.93
C HIS A 111 19.36 -2.15 -7.19
N GLU A 112 18.60 -1.13 -6.79
CA GLU A 112 18.90 0.29 -7.03
C GLU A 112 20.21 0.72 -6.36
N HIS A 113 20.47 0.23 -5.15
CA HIS A 113 21.60 0.68 -4.33
C HIS A 113 22.73 -0.35 -4.18
N GLY A 114 22.63 -1.50 -4.84
CA GLY A 114 23.61 -2.59 -4.73
C GLY A 114 23.76 -3.14 -3.31
N MET A 115 22.70 -3.07 -2.50
CA MET A 115 22.72 -3.50 -1.09
C MET A 115 22.50 -5.00 -0.95
N ALA A 116 23.04 -5.59 0.11
CA ALA A 116 22.67 -6.96 0.47
C ALA A 116 21.20 -7.04 0.89
N LEU A 117 20.53 -8.16 0.61
CA LEU A 117 19.10 -8.30 0.87
C LEU A 117 18.69 -7.99 2.33
N PRO A 118 19.43 -8.44 3.38
CA PRO A 118 19.10 -8.07 4.77
C PRO A 118 19.15 -6.56 5.03
N GLU A 119 20.11 -5.85 4.42
CA GLU A 119 20.25 -4.41 4.55
C GLU A 119 19.09 -3.68 3.85
N ALA A 120 18.71 -4.15 2.66
CA ALA A 120 17.58 -3.63 1.91
C ALA A 120 16.24 -3.86 2.63
N PHE A 121 16.08 -5.00 3.33
CA PHE A 121 14.95 -5.23 4.23
C PHE A 121 14.90 -4.23 5.37
N ALA A 122 16.03 -4.01 6.05
CA ALA A 122 16.09 -3.02 7.12
C ALA A 122 15.77 -1.61 6.61
N ALA A 123 16.22 -1.27 5.39
CA ALA A 123 15.87 -0.01 4.73
C ALA A 123 14.37 0.09 4.39
N ALA A 124 13.78 -0.97 3.84
CA ALA A 124 12.34 -1.03 3.58
C ALA A 124 11.52 -0.84 4.86
N CYS A 125 11.89 -1.49 5.97
CA CYS A 125 11.23 -1.29 7.26
C CYS A 125 11.32 0.17 7.75
N ARG A 126 12.49 0.83 7.60
CA ARG A 126 12.63 2.26 7.96
C ARG A 126 11.74 3.18 7.11
N LEU A 127 11.55 2.86 5.83
CA LEU A 127 10.63 3.58 4.95
C LEU A 127 9.17 3.36 5.39
N CYS A 128 8.79 2.13 5.75
CA CYS A 128 7.48 1.85 6.35
C CYS A 128 7.26 2.64 7.65
N ASP A 129 8.25 2.70 8.54
CA ASP A 129 8.17 3.46 9.79
C ASP A 129 8.00 4.97 9.51
N THR A 130 8.69 5.49 8.49
CA THR A 130 8.59 6.90 8.07
C THR A 130 7.20 7.24 7.53
N GLU A 131 6.62 6.38 6.69
CA GLU A 131 5.25 6.56 6.19
C GLU A 131 4.22 6.38 7.31
N ALA A 132 4.41 5.42 8.21
CA ALA A 132 3.54 5.24 9.36
C ALA A 132 3.53 6.47 10.28
N ALA A 133 4.70 7.07 10.54
CA ALA A 133 4.82 8.31 11.30
C ALA A 133 4.14 9.48 10.58
N THR A 134 4.30 9.58 9.25
CA THR A 134 3.66 10.61 8.42
C THR A 134 2.14 10.49 8.46
N ALA A 135 1.60 9.29 8.21
CA ALA A 135 0.18 9.01 8.28
C ALA A 135 -0.39 9.29 9.68
N HIS A 136 0.32 8.86 10.74
CA HIS A 136 -0.12 9.11 12.12
C HIS A 136 -0.21 10.60 12.43
N ARG A 137 0.82 11.38 12.09
CA ARG A 137 0.81 12.85 12.27
C ARG A 137 -0.37 13.50 11.55
N LEU A 138 -0.61 13.13 10.29
CA LEU A 138 -1.71 13.68 9.48
C LEU A 138 -3.08 13.27 10.02
N VAL A 139 -3.23 12.03 10.50
CA VAL A 139 -4.44 11.59 11.20
C VAL A 139 -4.67 12.45 12.43
N THR A 140 -3.67 12.67 13.28
CA THR A 140 -3.79 13.51 14.48
C THR A 140 -4.23 14.93 14.12
N GLU A 141 -3.59 15.53 13.12
CA GLU A 141 -3.93 16.87 12.62
C GLU A 141 -5.37 16.95 12.11
N LEU A 142 -5.78 16.01 11.24
CA LEU A 142 -7.09 16.03 10.60
C LEU A 142 -8.22 15.62 11.54
N THR A 143 -7.96 14.76 12.52
CA THR A 143 -8.92 14.42 13.58
C THR A 143 -9.21 15.60 14.50
N ALA A 144 -8.24 16.50 14.70
CA ALA A 144 -8.42 17.76 15.45
C ALA A 144 -9.12 18.87 14.64
N SER A 145 -9.41 18.64 13.35
CA SER A 145 -10.08 19.62 12.49
C SER A 145 -11.47 19.98 13.01
N PRO A 146 -11.87 21.28 12.96
CA PRO A 146 -13.24 21.68 13.30
C PRO A 146 -14.27 21.22 12.25
N ILE A 147 -13.84 20.69 11.11
CA ILE A 147 -14.72 20.14 10.06
C ILE A 147 -15.03 18.68 10.43
N PRO A 148 -16.26 18.35 10.88
CA PRO A 148 -16.57 17.03 11.42
C PRO A 148 -16.31 15.88 10.44
N GLN A 149 -16.59 16.11 9.15
CA GLN A 149 -16.39 15.08 8.12
C GLN A 149 -14.90 14.75 7.92
N LEU A 150 -14.01 15.74 8.05
CA LEU A 150 -12.56 15.50 8.00
C LEU A 150 -12.08 14.70 9.21
N SER A 151 -12.60 15.05 10.40
CA SER A 151 -12.26 14.34 11.62
C SER A 151 -12.66 12.86 11.54
N HIS A 152 -13.88 12.60 11.06
CA HIS A 152 -14.38 11.24 10.86
C HIS A 152 -13.58 10.49 9.78
N TYR A 153 -13.31 11.11 8.64
CA TYR A 153 -12.52 10.47 7.57
C TYR A 153 -11.11 10.08 8.04
N ALA A 154 -10.41 10.98 8.73
CA ALA A 154 -9.10 10.70 9.31
C ALA A 154 -9.15 9.58 10.36
N GLY A 155 -10.18 9.58 11.21
CA GLY A 155 -10.44 8.50 12.17
C GLY A 155 -10.62 7.15 11.47
N ALA A 156 -11.36 7.11 10.37
CA ALA A 156 -11.59 5.90 9.59
C ALA A 156 -10.32 5.39 8.89
N ILE A 157 -9.49 6.28 8.34
CA ILE A 157 -8.16 5.92 7.82
C ILE A 157 -7.30 5.28 8.92
N SER A 158 -7.30 5.87 10.13
CA SER A 158 -6.57 5.31 11.28
C SER A 158 -7.02 3.89 11.61
N HIS A 159 -8.33 3.65 11.62
CA HIS A 159 -8.89 2.31 11.83
C HIS A 159 -8.49 1.34 10.72
N ALA A 160 -8.51 1.79 9.46
CA ALA A 160 -8.10 0.98 8.32
C ALA A 160 -6.61 0.57 8.42
N ILE A 161 -5.71 1.50 8.75
CA ILE A 161 -4.28 1.23 8.99
C ILE A 161 -4.11 0.21 10.12
N GLY A 162 -4.80 0.39 11.25
CA GLY A 162 -4.77 -0.54 12.39
C GLY A 162 -5.28 -1.93 12.03
N GLY A 163 -6.35 -2.01 11.23
CA GLY A 163 -6.94 -3.26 10.75
C GLY A 163 -5.98 -4.07 9.86
N THR A 164 -5.26 -3.42 8.95
CA THR A 164 -4.28 -4.09 8.08
C THR A 164 -3.19 -4.79 8.90
N ARG A 165 -2.70 -4.14 9.97
CA ARG A 165 -1.72 -4.75 10.90
C ARG A 165 -2.26 -6.01 11.56
N ALA A 166 -3.54 -6.05 11.93
CA ALA A 166 -4.17 -7.24 12.50
C ALA A 166 -4.24 -8.38 11.47
N VAL A 167 -4.62 -8.08 10.22
CA VAL A 167 -4.70 -9.07 9.14
C VAL A 167 -3.36 -9.76 8.88
N TYR A 168 -2.24 -9.02 8.87
CA TYR A 168 -0.92 -9.63 8.67
C TYR A 168 -0.53 -10.62 9.78
N ARG A 169 -1.04 -10.43 11.01
CA ARG A 169 -0.78 -11.34 12.13
C ARG A 169 -1.69 -12.58 12.12
N THR A 170 -2.88 -12.46 11.56
CA THR A 170 -3.93 -13.48 11.66
C THR A 170 -4.16 -14.28 10.39
N SER A 171 -3.73 -13.79 9.22
CA SER A 171 -4.00 -14.43 7.93
C SER A 171 -3.02 -15.55 7.61
N ASP A 172 -3.56 -16.70 7.21
CA ASP A 172 -2.76 -17.85 6.73
C ASP A 172 -1.98 -17.53 5.44
N ARG A 173 -2.41 -16.51 4.68
CA ARG A 173 -1.74 -16.07 3.45
C ARG A 173 -0.26 -15.75 3.67
N TRP A 174 0.06 -15.16 4.83
CA TRP A 174 1.42 -14.70 5.17
C TRP A 174 2.12 -15.59 6.18
N ARG A 175 1.41 -16.57 6.76
CA ARG A 175 1.96 -17.52 7.74
C ARG A 175 2.79 -18.63 7.13
N THR A 176 3.07 -18.59 5.82
CA THR A 176 3.66 -19.72 5.09
C THR A 176 4.78 -20.36 5.89
N ASN A 177 4.45 -21.49 6.52
CA ASN A 177 5.43 -22.42 7.04
C ASN A 177 6.14 -22.91 5.79
N LEU A 178 7.41 -22.53 5.61
CA LEU A 178 8.29 -23.25 4.71
C LEU A 178 8.45 -24.66 5.29
N THR A 179 7.49 -25.54 5.05
CA THR A 179 7.69 -26.97 5.28
C THR A 179 8.74 -27.41 4.26
N PRO A 180 9.89 -27.95 4.67
CA PRO A 180 10.91 -28.42 3.74
C PRO A 180 10.44 -29.74 3.11
N THR A 181 9.51 -29.66 2.17
CA THR A 181 9.05 -30.80 1.38
C THR A 181 8.63 -30.25 0.02
N THR A 182 9.57 -29.95 -0.88
CA THR A 182 9.91 -30.90 -1.94
C THR A 182 11.15 -30.41 -2.71
N LEU A 183 12.34 -30.53 -2.10
CA LEU A 183 13.56 -30.78 -2.87
C LEU A 183 13.67 -32.31 -3.03
N ARG A 184 12.90 -32.87 -3.97
CA ARG A 184 13.21 -34.20 -4.53
C ARG A 184 13.68 -33.99 -5.95
N THR A 185 15.00 -34.07 -6.09
CA THR A 185 15.74 -34.57 -7.25
C THR A 185 14.89 -34.97 -8.46
N ARG A 186 15.02 -34.22 -9.55
CA ARG A 186 15.18 -34.76 -10.90
C ARG A 186 16.17 -33.88 -11.66
#